data_AF-B0CX47-F1
#
_entry.id   AF-B0CX47-F1
#
_cell.length_a   1.000
_cell.length_b   1.000
_cell.length_c   1.000
_cell.angle_alpha   90.00
_cell.angle_beta   90.00
_cell.angle_gamma   90.00
#
_symmetry.space_group_name_H-M   'P 1'
#
loop_
_entity.id
_entity.type
_entity.pdbx_description
1 polymer ?
#
loop_
_entity_poly.entity_id
_entity_poly.type
_entity_poly.pdbx_seq_one_letter_code
_entity_poly.pdbx_strand_id
1 'polypeptide(L)'
;MSAYLSTVTTSDNVTQFEAEELMFELKPPSAPAHPFKDPKSNANAEQLLRHSFETNTDAGVLCRGQIASYLTELFNRQHRKHGFVVDVANDGMRFIRADRSGAIVSRLFNWRQEPQTFTEFLLRFAHLTPGQRGHDTTVRPATAHEKGLAVLNLQPWAPKRERPIVVLRVPEDDGRFHEVIAWGAMAGADSLTGKATRAWPVYDLKLEKVVFLKDAWRSLMPGMEKESDILSQLNQAGVRNVSGLVCGDDIAGHLTRTHEFISKPWNVGGTVITPRAQHRFLEDFVGKHLCHFTSSKQLMQTVYDAFIDAYEKCGILHRDVSGNNVMMSVDGRGILNDWDHARKISDMANGPRQFSRSGTWHFMSVFLEKPHKVQDLQDDIESFFYVVLYHVIRYMKHNKLSEVTNIMEKVFDDYTEHADGQLTGGSGKSGMITRRLHVEKDFEISSNRLLNSWLQYMLNSLKEWLFHIESFDKPCYWAEDKDDDGGEIVSANQDETGNMGVGPNSKAASFHQRAVSPLAASEHLKLHNHRLIEAKWRALLNKGEWPANDGPVDHLSDVSLKRTHDGELGLPFKRRRTGIDTGSALVNTMPDIFGRATLSQQRVSPRNSARPSHKAAQRSTPFPSRKFTL
;
A
#
# COMPACT_ATOMS: atom_id res chain seq x y z
N MET A 1 -16.19 -21.65 18.15
CA MET A 1 -17.21 -21.41 19.19
C MET A 1 -17.09 -19.93 19.48
N SER A 2 -18.17 -19.15 19.45
CA SER A 2 -18.07 -17.70 19.52
C SER A 2 -19.05 -17.16 20.55
N ALA A 3 -18.68 -16.10 21.26
CA ALA A 3 -19.59 -15.40 22.15
C ALA A 3 -20.35 -14.33 21.36
N TYR A 4 -21.68 -14.44 21.33
CA TYR A 4 -22.58 -13.52 20.64
C TYR A 4 -23.36 -12.66 21.64
N LEU A 5 -23.89 -11.52 21.16
CA LEU A 5 -24.93 -10.78 21.88
C LEU A 5 -26.12 -11.69 22.20
N SER A 6 -26.76 -11.45 23.35
CA SER A 6 -27.88 -12.26 23.86
C SER A 6 -29.09 -12.35 22.91
N THR A 7 -29.19 -11.42 21.96
CA THR A 7 -30.26 -11.32 20.97
C THR A 7 -30.05 -12.18 19.72
N VAL A 8 -28.94 -12.90 19.59
CA VAL A 8 -28.57 -13.66 18.38
C VAL A 8 -29.08 -15.11 18.42
N THR A 9 -29.71 -15.56 17.34
CA THR A 9 -30.08 -16.97 17.13
C THR A 9 -29.03 -17.68 16.26
N THR A 10 -28.39 -18.73 16.79
CA THR A 10 -27.27 -19.45 16.16
C THR A 10 -27.69 -20.80 15.54
N SER A 11 -28.95 -20.96 15.15
CA SER A 11 -29.50 -22.24 14.66
C SER A 11 -28.98 -22.63 13.28
N ASP A 12 -28.55 -21.64 12.48
CA ASP A 12 -27.95 -21.85 11.16
C ASP A 12 -26.44 -21.62 11.26
N ASN A 13 -25.65 -22.60 10.81
CA ASN A 13 -24.19 -22.73 11.04
C ASN A 13 -23.29 -21.64 10.38
N VAL A 14 -23.78 -20.42 10.16
CA VAL A 14 -22.97 -19.32 9.60
C VAL A 14 -22.54 -18.39 10.73
N THR A 15 -21.22 -18.16 10.86
CA THR A 15 -20.65 -17.21 11.83
C THR A 15 -21.16 -15.79 11.57
N GLN A 16 -21.86 -15.22 12.56
CA GLN A 16 -22.39 -13.86 12.52
C GLN A 16 -21.36 -12.85 13.05
N PHE A 17 -20.34 -12.53 12.25
CA PHE A 17 -19.28 -11.59 12.61
C PHE A 17 -19.79 -10.19 12.94
N GLU A 18 -21.02 -9.82 12.62
CA GLU A 18 -21.67 -8.57 12.98
C GLU A 18 -22.14 -8.50 14.45
N ALA A 19 -22.27 -9.64 15.12
CA ALA A 19 -22.78 -9.72 16.50
C ALA A 19 -21.84 -10.50 17.45
N GLU A 20 -20.66 -10.87 16.98
CA GLU A 20 -19.62 -11.56 17.75
C GLU A 20 -18.84 -10.57 18.64
N GLU A 21 -18.73 -10.85 19.93
CA GLU A 21 -18.01 -9.99 20.89
C GLU A 21 -16.63 -10.52 21.23
N LEU A 22 -16.50 -11.85 21.39
CA LEU A 22 -15.25 -12.54 21.70
C LEU A 22 -15.16 -13.83 20.89
N MET A 23 -14.06 -13.97 20.17
CA MET A 23 -13.80 -15.09 19.29
C MET A 23 -13.00 -16.18 20.01
N PHE A 24 -13.40 -17.44 19.85
CA PHE A 24 -12.58 -18.58 20.24
C PHE A 24 -12.15 -19.38 19.01
N GLU A 25 -10.84 -19.41 18.79
CA GLU A 25 -10.23 -20.30 17.83
C GLU A 25 -9.89 -21.63 18.50
N LEU A 26 -10.44 -22.72 17.97
CA LEU A 26 -10.33 -24.05 18.56
C LEU A 26 -9.60 -24.99 17.59
N LYS A 27 -8.40 -25.41 17.95
CA LYS A 27 -7.64 -26.43 17.22
C LYS A 27 -7.83 -27.81 17.86
N PRO A 28 -8.42 -28.78 17.13
CA PRO A 28 -8.68 -30.09 17.69
C PRO A 28 -7.38 -30.86 17.95
N PRO A 29 -7.35 -31.78 18.94
CA PRO A 29 -6.16 -32.58 19.23
C PRO A 29 -5.68 -33.47 18.08
N SER A 30 -6.56 -33.80 17.14
CA SER A 30 -6.24 -34.57 15.94
C SER A 30 -5.49 -33.77 14.87
N ALA A 31 -5.48 -32.43 14.97
CA ALA A 31 -4.79 -31.54 14.04
C ALA A 31 -4.26 -30.30 14.80
N PRO A 32 -3.31 -30.49 15.74
CA PRO A 32 -2.80 -29.39 16.53
C PRO A 32 -2.00 -28.45 15.63
N ALA A 33 -2.39 -27.18 15.63
CA ALA A 33 -1.63 -26.11 14.99
C ALA A 33 -1.22 -25.12 16.07
N HIS A 34 0.08 -25.05 16.36
CA HIS A 34 0.64 -24.08 17.30
C HIS A 34 1.19 -22.90 16.50
N PRO A 35 0.46 -21.76 16.42
CA PRO A 35 0.91 -20.61 15.62
C PRO A 35 2.13 -19.88 16.20
N PHE A 36 2.41 -20.10 17.49
CA PHE A 36 3.43 -19.39 18.26
C PHE A 36 4.21 -20.34 19.16
N LYS A 37 5.49 -20.03 19.39
CA LYS A 37 6.42 -20.78 20.24
C LYS A 37 6.97 -19.85 21.32
N ASP A 38 6.72 -20.18 22.58
CA ASP A 38 7.25 -19.39 23.69
C ASP A 38 8.77 -19.56 23.84
N PRO A 39 9.49 -18.53 24.30
CA PRO A 39 10.88 -18.66 24.71
C PRO A 39 10.99 -19.54 25.96
N LYS A 40 12.22 -19.97 26.28
CA LYS A 40 12.49 -20.64 27.56
C LYS A 40 12.17 -19.68 28.71
N SER A 41 11.64 -20.21 29.82
CA SER A 41 11.21 -19.42 30.98
C SER A 41 12.32 -18.61 31.64
N ASN A 42 13.58 -19.02 31.47
CA ASN A 42 14.78 -18.35 31.98
C ASN A 42 15.59 -17.62 30.90
N ALA A 43 14.98 -17.32 29.74
CA ALA A 43 15.66 -16.62 28.65
C ALA A 43 16.11 -15.22 29.08
N ASN A 44 17.38 -14.87 28.80
CA ASN A 44 17.90 -13.53 29.01
C ASN A 44 17.48 -12.58 27.87
N ALA A 45 17.78 -11.28 28.00
CA ALA A 45 17.37 -10.27 27.02
C ALA A 45 17.90 -10.54 25.59
N GLU A 46 19.12 -11.03 25.45
CA GLU A 46 19.70 -11.38 24.14
C GLU A 46 18.99 -12.58 23.49
N GLN A 47 18.65 -13.58 24.30
CA GLN A 47 17.90 -14.75 23.86
C GLN A 47 16.47 -14.39 23.47
N LEU A 48 15.81 -13.52 24.22
CA LEU A 48 14.48 -13.01 23.87
C LEU A 48 14.51 -12.23 22.56
N LEU A 49 15.52 -11.38 22.35
CA LEU A 49 15.66 -10.59 21.14
C LEU A 49 15.85 -11.44 19.88
N ARG A 50 16.57 -12.56 19.99
CA ARG A 50 16.84 -13.49 18.86
C ARG A 50 15.81 -14.60 18.69
N HIS A 51 14.84 -14.72 19.60
CA HIS A 51 13.89 -15.83 19.58
C HIS A 51 12.84 -15.63 18.48
N SER A 52 12.67 -16.67 17.64
CA SER A 52 11.57 -16.72 16.67
C SER A 52 10.27 -17.11 17.37
N PHE A 53 9.47 -16.10 17.73
CA PHE A 53 8.18 -16.32 18.39
C PHE A 53 7.15 -16.98 17.47
N GLU A 54 7.14 -16.59 16.19
CA GLU A 54 6.29 -17.19 15.19
C GLU A 54 6.86 -18.52 14.71
N THR A 55 5.99 -19.52 14.57
CA THR A 55 6.38 -20.82 14.02
C THR A 55 6.36 -20.79 12.48
N ASN A 56 7.42 -21.31 11.86
CA ASN A 56 7.54 -21.38 10.40
C ASN A 56 7.06 -22.72 9.80
N THR A 57 6.28 -23.49 10.55
CA THR A 57 5.62 -24.70 10.03
C THR A 57 4.39 -24.31 9.20
N ASP A 58 4.08 -25.06 8.15
CA ASP A 58 2.90 -24.80 7.31
C ASP A 58 1.61 -24.70 8.14
N ALA A 59 1.42 -25.61 9.10
CA ALA A 59 0.27 -25.59 10.00
C ALA A 59 0.22 -24.32 10.88
N GLY A 60 1.37 -23.87 11.39
CA GLY A 60 1.46 -22.65 12.19
C GLY A 60 1.20 -21.38 11.37
N VAL A 61 1.75 -21.31 10.17
CA VAL A 61 1.52 -20.21 9.21
C VAL A 61 0.05 -20.13 8.81
N LEU A 62 -0.55 -21.26 8.44
CA LEU A 62 -1.98 -21.33 8.08
C LEU A 62 -2.88 -20.94 9.25
N CYS A 63 -2.55 -21.37 10.47
CA CYS A 63 -3.29 -20.99 11.68
C CYS A 63 -3.24 -19.48 11.94
N ARG A 64 -2.06 -18.85 11.84
CA ARG A 64 -1.94 -17.38 11.97
C ARG A 64 -2.74 -16.65 10.90
N GLY A 65 -2.66 -17.10 9.64
CA GLY A 65 -3.44 -16.54 8.54
C GLY A 65 -4.95 -16.62 8.76
N GLN A 66 -5.43 -17.72 9.34
CA GLN A 66 -6.83 -17.89 9.69
C GLN A 66 -7.28 -16.93 10.80
N ILE A 67 -6.52 -16.82 11.90
CA ILE A 67 -6.80 -15.86 12.99
C ILE A 67 -6.86 -14.42 12.43
N ALA A 68 -5.90 -14.06 11.59
CA ALA A 68 -5.84 -12.76 10.95
C ALA A 68 -7.06 -12.49 10.04
N SER A 69 -7.49 -13.49 9.28
CA SER A 69 -8.66 -13.40 8.41
C SER A 69 -9.92 -13.15 9.21
N TYR A 70 -10.10 -13.82 10.34
CA TYR A 70 -11.27 -13.63 11.20
C TYR A 70 -11.30 -12.25 11.85
N LEU A 71 -10.17 -11.78 12.38
CA LEU A 71 -10.04 -10.42 12.91
C LEU A 71 -10.28 -9.36 11.82
N THR A 72 -9.80 -9.59 10.60
CA THR A 72 -10.05 -8.72 9.44
C THR A 72 -11.56 -8.62 9.16
N GLU A 73 -12.26 -9.75 9.09
CA GLU A 73 -13.72 -9.78 8.90
C GLU A 73 -14.48 -9.09 10.05
N LEU A 74 -14.10 -9.36 11.30
CA LEU A 74 -14.69 -8.73 12.48
C LEU A 74 -14.56 -7.20 12.40
N PHE A 75 -13.36 -6.70 12.10
CA PHE A 75 -13.11 -5.27 12.01
C PHE A 75 -13.93 -4.67 10.86
N ASN A 76 -14.01 -5.37 9.72
CA ASN A 76 -14.78 -4.97 8.54
C ASN A 76 -16.29 -4.86 8.79
N ARG A 77 -16.87 -5.68 9.67
CA ARG A 77 -18.30 -5.64 9.96
C ARG A 77 -18.70 -4.78 11.15
N GLN A 78 -17.81 -4.58 12.13
CA GLN A 78 -18.16 -3.92 13.40
C GLN A 78 -17.44 -2.61 13.70
N HIS A 79 -16.68 -2.01 12.77
CA HIS A 79 -15.89 -0.79 13.02
C HIS A 79 -15.10 -0.87 14.34
N ARG A 80 -14.06 -1.71 14.36
CA ARG A 80 -13.24 -1.94 15.56
C ARG A 80 -11.90 -1.20 15.51
N LYS A 81 -11.48 -0.69 16.68
CA LYS A 81 -10.15 -0.14 16.98
C LYS A 81 -9.15 -1.22 17.35
N HIS A 82 -9.62 -2.22 18.09
CA HIS A 82 -8.89 -3.42 18.45
C HIS A 82 -9.87 -4.57 18.68
N GLY A 83 -9.37 -5.80 18.77
CA GLY A 83 -10.17 -6.99 19.04
C GLY A 83 -9.40 -8.01 19.86
N PHE A 84 -10.14 -8.97 20.42
CA PHE A 84 -9.60 -10.03 21.25
C PHE A 84 -9.95 -11.40 20.66
N VAL A 85 -9.00 -12.33 20.74
CA VAL A 85 -9.19 -13.74 20.36
C VAL A 85 -8.65 -14.62 21.49
N VAL A 86 -9.38 -15.69 21.81
CA VAL A 86 -8.90 -16.78 22.66
C VAL A 86 -8.52 -17.93 21.75
N ASP A 87 -7.23 -18.21 21.65
CA ASP A 87 -6.70 -19.36 20.90
C ASP A 87 -6.56 -20.56 21.84
N VAL A 88 -7.15 -21.68 21.46
CA VAL A 88 -7.18 -22.91 22.25
C VAL A 88 -6.70 -24.06 21.38
N ALA A 89 -5.57 -24.65 21.75
CA ALA A 89 -4.97 -25.79 21.07
C ALA A 89 -4.57 -26.85 22.10
N ASN A 90 -5.15 -28.05 22.00
CA ASN A 90 -5.03 -29.10 23.00
C ASN A 90 -5.47 -28.60 24.40
N ASP A 91 -4.62 -28.78 25.41
CA ASP A 91 -4.81 -28.26 26.77
C ASP A 91 -4.24 -26.83 26.94
N GLY A 92 -3.66 -26.26 25.89
CA GLY A 92 -3.05 -24.94 25.91
C GLY A 92 -4.01 -23.84 25.47
N MET A 93 -3.93 -22.68 26.12
CA MET A 93 -4.70 -21.47 25.79
C MET A 93 -3.77 -20.26 25.67
N ARG A 94 -4.13 -19.33 24.78
CA ARG A 94 -3.52 -18.00 24.64
C ARG A 94 -4.59 -16.93 24.47
N PHE A 95 -4.30 -15.73 24.95
CA PHE A 95 -5.06 -14.53 24.63
C PHE A 95 -4.31 -13.71 23.58
N ILE A 96 -5.04 -13.23 22.59
CA ILE A 96 -4.52 -12.38 21.52
C ILE A 96 -5.31 -11.08 21.56
N ARG A 97 -4.61 -9.93 21.60
CA ARG A 97 -5.19 -8.61 21.36
C ARG A 97 -4.57 -8.05 20.09
N ALA A 98 -5.38 -7.75 19.08
CA ALA A 98 -4.90 -7.14 17.84
C ALA A 98 -5.48 -5.73 17.65
N ASP A 99 -4.68 -4.82 17.11
CA ASP A 99 -5.10 -3.52 16.59
C ASP A 99 -4.44 -3.26 15.23
N ARG A 100 -4.64 -2.06 14.67
CA ARG A 100 -4.12 -1.73 13.33
C ARG A 100 -2.59 -1.63 13.24
N SER A 101 -1.88 -1.68 14.35
CA SER A 101 -0.41 -1.70 14.38
C SER A 101 0.17 -3.10 14.49
N GLY A 102 -0.56 -4.06 15.05
CA GLY A 102 -0.07 -5.43 15.27
C GLY A 102 -0.90 -6.22 16.28
N ALA A 103 -0.33 -7.31 16.80
CA ALA A 103 -0.96 -8.14 17.81
C ALA A 103 -0.04 -8.39 19.01
N ILE A 104 -0.65 -8.51 20.19
CA ILE A 104 -0.03 -8.94 21.44
C ILE A 104 -0.56 -10.34 21.73
N VAL A 105 0.33 -11.28 22.00
CA VAL A 105 -0.01 -12.68 22.27
C VAL A 105 0.53 -13.06 23.65
N SER A 106 -0.33 -13.60 24.52
CA SER A 106 0.11 -14.08 25.84
C SER A 106 1.01 -15.30 25.70
N ARG A 107 1.77 -15.63 26.77
CA ARG A 107 2.35 -16.97 26.92
C ARG A 107 1.27 -18.05 26.79
N LEU A 108 1.67 -19.24 26.39
CA LEU A 108 0.84 -20.44 26.49
C LEU A 108 0.67 -20.80 27.96
N PHE A 109 -0.55 -21.13 28.36
CA PHE A 109 -0.83 -21.67 29.68
C PHE A 109 -1.80 -22.84 29.56
N ASN A 110 -1.71 -23.79 30.49
CA ASN A 110 -2.65 -24.90 30.52
C ASN A 110 -3.92 -24.44 31.25
N TRP A 111 -5.01 -24.22 30.52
CA TRP A 111 -6.24 -23.66 31.09
C TRP A 111 -6.95 -24.60 32.07
N ARG A 112 -6.64 -25.90 32.04
CA ARG A 112 -7.16 -26.89 33.01
C ARG A 112 -6.38 -26.86 34.33
N GLN A 113 -5.10 -26.53 34.27
CA GLN A 113 -4.24 -26.40 35.46
C GLN A 113 -4.27 -24.98 36.04
N GLU A 114 -4.44 -23.96 35.19
CA GLU A 114 -4.51 -22.54 35.54
C GLU A 114 -5.90 -21.92 35.19
N PRO A 115 -7.03 -22.48 35.66
CA PRO A 115 -8.37 -22.00 35.27
C PRO A 115 -8.69 -20.59 35.75
N GLN A 116 -8.00 -20.12 36.80
CA GLN A 116 -8.15 -18.76 37.33
C GLN A 116 -7.77 -17.70 36.28
N THR A 117 -6.72 -17.93 35.50
CA THR A 117 -6.26 -17.01 34.45
C THR A 117 -7.34 -16.82 33.38
N PHE A 118 -8.00 -17.90 32.96
CA PHE A 118 -9.09 -17.85 31.99
C PHE A 118 -10.36 -17.20 32.57
N THR A 119 -10.73 -17.57 33.80
CA THR A 119 -11.90 -17.01 34.48
C THR A 119 -11.76 -15.51 34.69
N GLU A 120 -10.59 -15.05 35.14
CA GLU A 120 -10.29 -13.64 35.35
C GLU A 120 -10.33 -12.85 34.03
N PHE A 121 -9.81 -13.42 32.94
CA PHE A 121 -9.92 -12.80 31.63
C PHE A 121 -11.38 -12.59 31.21
N LEU A 122 -12.22 -13.63 31.31
CA LEU A 122 -13.64 -13.53 30.97
C LEU A 122 -14.38 -12.53 31.88
N LEU A 123 -14.10 -12.56 33.18
CA LEU A 123 -14.69 -11.62 34.14
C LEU A 123 -14.37 -10.18 33.76
N ARG A 124 -13.09 -9.86 33.52
CA ARG A 124 -12.67 -8.52 33.10
C ARG A 124 -13.29 -8.13 31.77
N PHE A 125 -13.28 -9.04 30.79
CA PHE A 125 -13.84 -8.80 29.46
C PHE A 125 -15.34 -8.47 29.53
N ALA A 126 -16.10 -9.22 30.33
CA ALA A 126 -17.52 -8.99 30.55
C ALA A 126 -17.81 -7.59 31.12
N HIS A 127 -16.92 -7.08 31.98
CA HIS A 127 -17.05 -5.74 32.58
C HIS A 127 -16.49 -4.59 31.71
N LEU A 128 -15.87 -4.89 30.55
CA LEU A 128 -15.43 -3.85 29.63
C LEU A 128 -16.62 -3.16 28.97
N THR A 129 -16.56 -1.84 28.88
CA THR A 129 -17.44 -1.04 28.00
C THR A 129 -17.23 -1.41 26.52
N PRO A 130 -18.18 -1.10 25.61
CA PRO A 130 -18.01 -1.36 24.18
C PRO A 130 -16.71 -0.77 23.62
N GLY A 131 -16.37 0.47 23.99
CA GLY A 131 -15.12 1.12 23.57
C GLY A 131 -13.87 0.41 24.09
N GLN A 132 -13.89 -0.12 25.31
CA GLN A 132 -12.80 -0.92 25.87
C GLN A 132 -12.68 -2.31 25.22
N ARG A 133 -13.81 -2.89 24.76
CA ARG A 133 -13.82 -4.09 23.90
C ARG A 133 -13.38 -3.80 22.46
N GLY A 134 -13.18 -2.53 22.13
CA GLY A 134 -12.60 -2.07 20.88
C GLY A 134 -13.61 -1.58 19.85
N HIS A 135 -14.89 -1.40 20.19
CA HIS A 135 -15.85 -0.75 19.31
C HIS A 135 -15.48 0.73 19.08
N ASP A 136 -15.63 1.18 17.84
CA ASP A 136 -15.67 2.60 17.49
C ASP A 136 -17.00 3.18 17.99
N THR A 137 -16.94 3.93 19.10
CA THR A 137 -18.12 4.56 19.73
C THR A 137 -18.62 5.80 18.98
N THR A 138 -17.95 6.21 17.91
CA THR A 138 -18.39 7.31 17.03
C THR A 138 -19.23 6.81 15.85
N VAL A 139 -19.49 5.50 15.78
CA VAL A 139 -20.34 4.85 14.79
C VAL A 139 -21.58 4.28 15.47
N ARG A 140 -22.75 4.49 14.85
CA ARG A 140 -24.02 3.96 15.33
C ARG A 140 -24.87 3.40 14.19
N PRO A 141 -25.80 2.47 14.47
CA PRO A 141 -26.84 2.11 13.50
C PRO A 141 -27.66 3.33 13.07
N ALA A 142 -28.07 3.37 11.80
CA ALA A 142 -29.00 4.38 11.30
C ALA A 142 -30.43 4.14 11.80
N THR A 143 -31.14 5.24 12.09
CA THR A 143 -32.58 5.29 12.39
C THR A 143 -33.42 4.96 11.15
N ALA A 144 -34.73 4.73 11.33
CA ALA A 144 -35.63 4.46 10.21
C ALA A 144 -35.65 5.61 9.18
N HIS A 145 -35.60 6.87 9.64
CA HIS A 145 -35.56 8.04 8.77
C HIS A 145 -34.25 8.11 7.97
N GLU A 146 -33.11 7.95 8.65
CA GLU A 146 -31.78 7.95 8.02
C GLU A 146 -31.62 6.80 7.01
N LYS A 147 -32.22 5.63 7.28
CA LYS A 147 -32.27 4.54 6.30
C LYS A 147 -33.04 4.95 5.03
N GLY A 148 -34.13 5.70 5.18
CA GLY A 148 -34.87 6.28 4.04
C GLY A 148 -34.00 7.23 3.22
N LEU A 149 -33.22 8.10 3.87
CA LEU A 149 -32.28 9.00 3.21
C LEU A 149 -31.16 8.24 2.48
N ALA A 150 -30.64 7.16 3.07
CA ALA A 150 -29.64 6.32 2.42
C ALA A 150 -30.19 5.67 1.14
N VAL A 151 -31.42 5.13 1.19
CA VAL A 151 -32.06 4.53 0.02
C VAL A 151 -32.28 5.58 -1.08
N LEU A 152 -32.63 6.82 -0.70
CA LEU A 152 -32.85 7.88 -1.68
C LEU A 152 -31.55 8.37 -2.33
N ASN A 153 -30.48 8.55 -1.55
CA ASN A 153 -29.28 9.28 -2.00
C ASN A 153 -28.06 8.38 -2.30
N LEU A 154 -28.00 7.19 -1.72
CA LEU A 154 -26.82 6.30 -1.79
C LEU A 154 -27.08 5.01 -2.58
N GLN A 155 -28.26 4.88 -3.20
CA GLN A 155 -28.63 3.71 -4.01
C GLN A 155 -27.58 3.31 -5.07
N PRO A 156 -26.92 4.24 -5.78
CA PRO A 156 -25.89 3.87 -6.76
C PRO A 156 -24.71 3.08 -6.18
N TRP A 157 -24.46 3.23 -4.88
CA TRP A 157 -23.38 2.56 -4.16
C TRP A 157 -23.88 1.53 -3.14
N ALA A 158 -25.16 1.13 -3.22
CA ALA A 158 -25.69 0.10 -2.34
C ALA A 158 -24.83 -1.18 -2.39
N PRO A 159 -24.50 -1.78 -1.25
CA PRO A 159 -23.62 -2.93 -1.19
C PRO A 159 -24.28 -4.15 -1.86
N LYS A 160 -23.50 -4.90 -2.65
CA LYS A 160 -23.98 -6.13 -3.34
C LYS A 160 -24.43 -7.23 -2.39
N ARG A 161 -23.95 -7.19 -1.14
CA ARG A 161 -24.35 -8.08 -0.05
C ARG A 161 -24.96 -7.22 1.04
N GLU A 162 -25.92 -7.78 1.77
CA GLU A 162 -26.56 -7.07 2.88
C GLU A 162 -25.51 -6.58 3.88
N ARG A 163 -25.51 -5.26 4.11
CA ARG A 163 -24.70 -4.60 5.13
C ARG A 163 -25.56 -3.56 5.85
N PRO A 164 -25.34 -3.35 7.16
CA PRO A 164 -26.07 -2.35 7.91
C PRO A 164 -25.76 -0.94 7.37
N ILE A 165 -26.79 -0.10 7.36
CA ILE A 165 -26.63 1.34 7.18
C ILE A 165 -26.21 1.92 8.52
N VAL A 166 -25.10 2.65 8.53
CA VAL A 166 -24.50 3.23 9.74
C VAL A 166 -24.38 4.73 9.61
N VAL A 167 -24.33 5.42 10.75
CA VAL A 167 -24.01 6.84 10.85
C VAL A 167 -22.67 6.98 11.57
N LEU A 168 -21.76 7.75 10.95
CA LEU A 168 -20.44 8.04 11.49
C LEU A 168 -20.35 9.51 11.87
N ARG A 169 -19.60 9.82 12.92
CA ARG A 169 -19.18 11.19 13.23
C ARG A 169 -17.83 11.51 12.59
N VAL A 170 -17.75 12.65 11.92
CA VAL A 170 -16.52 13.20 11.36
C VAL A 170 -16.21 14.51 12.09
N PRO A 171 -15.03 14.68 12.71
CA PRO A 171 -14.72 15.86 13.50
C PRO A 171 -14.57 17.13 12.64
N GLU A 172 -14.85 18.27 13.27
CA GLU A 172 -14.54 19.63 12.81
C GLU A 172 -13.52 20.29 13.74
N ASP A 173 -12.85 21.34 13.26
CA ASP A 173 -11.77 22.06 13.98
C ASP A 173 -12.20 22.66 15.32
N ASP A 174 -13.49 22.94 15.51
CA ASP A 174 -14.04 23.56 16.72
C ASP A 174 -14.61 22.55 17.73
N GLY A 175 -14.34 21.26 17.53
CA GLY A 175 -14.83 20.18 18.37
C GLY A 175 -16.28 19.75 18.09
N ARG A 176 -16.95 20.35 17.10
CA ARG A 176 -18.18 19.81 16.52
C ARG A 176 -17.89 18.63 15.60
N PHE A 177 -18.95 18.08 15.02
CA PHE A 177 -18.84 16.98 14.07
C PHE A 177 -19.98 17.01 13.05
N HIS A 178 -19.68 16.49 11.86
CA HIS A 178 -20.69 16.09 10.88
C HIS A 178 -21.16 14.67 11.21
N GLU A 179 -22.47 14.43 11.15
CA GLU A 179 -23.02 13.06 11.11
C GLU A 179 -23.29 12.70 9.64
N VAL A 180 -22.69 11.59 9.20
CA VAL A 180 -22.78 11.13 7.81
C VAL A 180 -23.32 9.71 7.74
N ILE A 181 -24.27 9.48 6.84
CA ILE A 181 -24.87 8.18 6.59
C ILE A 181 -24.03 7.42 5.58
N ALA A 182 -23.59 6.21 5.93
CA ALA A 182 -22.85 5.31 5.05
C ALA A 182 -23.59 3.98 4.85
N TRP A 183 -23.54 3.45 3.61
CA TRP A 183 -24.21 2.20 3.26
C TRP A 183 -23.29 1.20 2.53
N GLY A 184 -22.71 1.59 1.38
CA GLY A 184 -21.78 0.74 0.65
C GLY A 184 -20.44 1.43 0.39
N ALA A 185 -19.36 0.69 0.68
CA ALA A 185 -17.99 1.17 0.48
C ALA A 185 -17.57 0.99 -0.98
N MET A 186 -16.87 1.99 -1.51
CA MET A 186 -16.13 1.85 -2.78
C MET A 186 -14.81 1.09 -2.56
N ALA A 187 -14.22 1.23 -1.38
CA ALA A 187 -13.02 0.48 -0.98
C ALA A 187 -13.14 0.04 0.49
N GLY A 188 -12.66 -1.17 0.78
CA GLY A 188 -12.65 -1.77 2.12
C GLY A 188 -11.23 -2.15 2.58
N ALA A 189 -11.09 -2.47 3.86
CA ALA A 189 -9.80 -2.89 4.41
C ALA A 189 -9.57 -4.39 4.17
N ASP A 190 -8.57 -4.72 3.35
CA ASP A 190 -8.18 -6.11 3.06
C ASP A 190 -7.13 -6.67 4.04
N SER A 191 -6.61 -5.83 4.94
CA SER A 191 -5.61 -6.20 5.93
C SER A 191 -6.07 -5.88 7.34
N LEU A 192 -5.66 -6.72 8.28
CA LEU A 192 -5.84 -6.49 9.72
C LEU A 192 -5.05 -5.25 10.17
N THR A 193 -3.79 -5.15 9.75
CA THR A 193 -2.87 -4.08 10.14
C THR A 193 -2.64 -3.09 9.01
N GLY A 194 -2.03 -1.96 9.31
CA GLY A 194 -1.71 -0.93 8.32
C GLY A 194 -2.75 0.18 8.27
N LYS A 195 -2.92 0.79 7.10
CA LYS A 195 -3.86 1.92 6.90
C LYS A 195 -5.32 1.48 7.03
N ALA A 196 -5.65 0.27 6.58
CA ALA A 196 -7.01 -0.27 6.62
C ALA A 196 -8.08 0.73 6.13
N THR A 197 -7.77 1.42 5.04
CA THR A 197 -8.57 2.51 4.48
C THR A 197 -9.96 2.03 4.08
N ARG A 198 -10.97 2.82 4.42
CA ARG A 198 -12.34 2.70 3.94
C ARG A 198 -12.73 3.99 3.25
N ALA A 199 -13.34 3.83 2.09
CA ALA A 199 -13.72 4.96 1.26
C ALA A 199 -15.19 4.82 0.86
N TRP A 200 -16.00 5.80 1.21
CA TRP A 200 -17.45 5.76 1.09
C TRP A 200 -17.99 7.05 0.46
N PRO A 201 -18.85 6.95 -0.55
CA PRO A 201 -19.88 7.94 -0.78
C PRO A 201 -20.84 7.93 0.41
N VAL A 202 -21.02 9.07 1.06
CA VAL A 202 -21.87 9.23 2.24
C VAL A 202 -22.82 10.39 2.07
N TYR A 203 -23.98 10.33 2.71
CA TYR A 203 -24.91 11.44 2.76
C TYR A 203 -24.68 12.24 4.04
N ASP A 204 -24.29 13.50 3.90
CA ASP A 204 -24.03 14.40 5.02
C ASP A 204 -25.32 15.05 5.51
N LEU A 205 -25.65 14.85 6.79
CA LEU A 205 -26.90 15.36 7.37
C LEU A 205 -26.91 16.88 7.57
N LYS A 206 -25.74 17.53 7.64
CA LYS A 206 -25.60 18.97 7.82
C LYS A 206 -25.58 19.70 6.48
N LEU A 207 -24.92 19.12 5.47
CA LEU A 207 -24.82 19.69 4.13
C LEU A 207 -25.94 19.25 3.19
N GLU A 208 -26.74 18.25 3.61
CA GLU A 208 -27.85 17.65 2.86
C GLU A 208 -27.47 17.17 1.45
N LYS A 209 -26.21 16.73 1.27
CA LYS A 209 -25.68 16.28 -0.02
C LYS A 209 -24.80 15.05 0.13
N VAL A 210 -24.56 14.37 -0.99
CA VAL A 210 -23.57 13.30 -1.06
C VAL A 210 -22.16 13.91 -1.10
N VAL A 211 -21.29 13.43 -0.21
CA VAL A 211 -19.87 13.75 -0.11
C VAL A 211 -19.07 12.45 -0.02
N PHE A 212 -17.75 12.53 -0.04
CA PHE A 212 -16.88 11.38 0.06
C PHE A 212 -16.20 11.33 1.42
N LEU A 213 -16.29 10.19 2.11
CA LEU A 213 -15.69 9.93 3.40
C LEU A 213 -14.49 9.00 3.22
N LYS A 214 -13.33 9.43 3.73
CA LYS A 214 -12.16 8.58 3.90
C LYS A 214 -11.93 8.34 5.39
N ASP A 215 -11.82 7.06 5.77
CA ASP A 215 -11.55 6.61 7.14
C ASP A 215 -10.37 5.65 7.12
N ALA A 216 -9.25 6.04 7.72
CA ALA A 216 -7.99 5.31 7.64
C ALA A 216 -7.18 5.41 8.94
N TRP A 217 -6.20 4.52 9.10
CA TRP A 217 -5.27 4.49 10.22
C TRP A 217 -3.91 5.04 9.79
N ARG A 218 -3.73 6.35 9.95
CA ARG A 218 -2.50 7.04 9.57
C ARG A 218 -1.34 6.66 10.48
N SER A 219 -0.12 6.75 9.93
CA SER A 219 1.12 6.55 10.69
C SER A 219 1.39 7.76 11.58
N LEU A 220 1.80 7.51 12.83
CA LEU A 220 2.26 8.54 13.78
C LEU A 220 3.79 8.66 13.80
N MET A 221 4.49 8.11 12.80
CA MET A 221 5.93 8.32 12.69
C MET A 221 6.24 9.82 12.49
N PRO A 222 7.36 10.33 13.05
CA PRO A 222 7.73 11.73 12.90
C PRO A 222 7.75 12.21 11.45
N GLY A 223 7.18 13.39 11.21
CA GLY A 223 7.10 14.00 9.90
C GLY A 223 6.00 13.42 8.99
N MET A 224 5.14 12.51 9.46
CA MET A 224 3.94 12.09 8.71
C MET A 224 2.78 13.05 8.98
N GLU A 225 2.54 13.97 8.04
CA GLU A 225 1.42 14.92 8.08
C GLU A 225 0.07 14.20 7.85
N LYS A 226 -1.03 14.80 8.33
CA LYS A 226 -2.37 14.30 8.04
C LYS A 226 -2.72 14.62 6.59
N GLU A 227 -3.41 13.71 5.92
CA GLU A 227 -3.87 13.96 4.56
C GLU A 227 -4.81 15.15 4.46
N SER A 228 -5.71 15.32 5.44
CA SER A 228 -6.58 16.50 5.55
C SER A 228 -5.79 17.80 5.67
N ASP A 229 -4.70 17.84 6.45
CA ASP A 229 -3.84 19.04 6.55
C ASP A 229 -3.21 19.39 5.19
N ILE A 230 -2.75 18.37 4.45
CA ILE A 230 -2.21 18.54 3.10
C ILE A 230 -3.28 19.05 2.15
N LEU A 231 -4.47 18.43 2.13
CA LEU A 231 -5.58 18.87 1.29
C LEU A 231 -6.01 20.30 1.61
N SER A 232 -6.10 20.66 2.89
CA SER A 232 -6.40 22.02 3.35
C SER A 232 -5.39 23.02 2.78
N GLN A 233 -4.09 22.71 2.85
CA GLN A 233 -3.04 23.55 2.29
C GLN A 233 -3.17 23.69 0.76
N LEU A 234 -3.44 22.59 0.04
CA LEU A 234 -3.61 22.62 -1.42
C LEU A 234 -4.83 23.45 -1.82
N ASN A 235 -5.95 23.31 -1.11
CA ASN A 235 -7.16 24.08 -1.36
C ASN A 235 -6.95 25.58 -1.08
N GLN A 236 -6.28 25.94 0.02
CA GLN A 236 -5.96 27.34 0.36
C GLN A 236 -5.02 27.99 -0.66
N ALA A 237 -4.07 27.24 -1.20
CA ALA A 237 -3.18 27.70 -2.27
C ALA A 237 -3.86 27.78 -3.65
N GLY A 238 -5.14 27.40 -3.75
CA GLY A 238 -5.88 27.40 -5.02
C GLY A 238 -5.30 26.40 -6.02
N VAL A 239 -4.75 25.28 -5.55
CA VAL A 239 -4.33 24.17 -6.42
C VAL A 239 -5.57 23.64 -7.15
N ARG A 240 -5.45 23.50 -8.47
CA ARG A 240 -6.53 23.01 -9.32
C ARG A 240 -6.55 21.48 -9.29
N ASN A 241 -7.71 20.90 -9.60
CA ASN A 241 -7.84 19.46 -9.84
C ASN A 241 -7.40 18.59 -8.65
N VAL A 242 -7.72 19.06 -7.44
CA VAL A 242 -7.63 18.32 -6.17
C VAL A 242 -9.00 18.38 -5.50
N SER A 243 -9.35 17.36 -4.70
CA SER A 243 -10.60 17.35 -3.95
C SER A 243 -10.67 18.53 -2.98
N GLY A 244 -11.86 19.11 -2.79
CA GLY A 244 -12.11 20.09 -1.73
C GLY A 244 -12.30 19.39 -0.41
N LEU A 245 -11.49 19.74 0.59
CA LEU A 245 -11.69 19.31 1.97
C LEU A 245 -12.93 19.98 2.55
N VAL A 246 -13.85 19.19 3.08
CA VAL A 246 -15.03 19.68 3.80
C VAL A 246 -14.70 19.86 5.28
N CYS A 247 -14.25 18.80 5.94
CA CYS A 247 -13.77 18.79 7.33
C CYS A 247 -13.08 17.46 7.64
N GLY A 248 -12.35 17.37 8.75
CA GLY A 248 -11.89 16.09 9.28
C GLY A 248 -10.58 16.18 10.06
N ASP A 249 -10.37 15.18 10.91
CA ASP A 249 -9.24 15.10 11.81
C ASP A 249 -9.07 13.67 12.36
N ASP A 250 -8.04 13.46 13.17
CA ASP A 250 -7.84 12.28 14.01
C ASP A 250 -9.00 12.16 15.02
N ILE A 251 -9.57 10.95 15.13
CA ILE A 251 -10.62 10.69 16.11
C ILE A 251 -10.01 10.61 17.51
N ALA A 252 -10.50 11.45 18.42
CA ALA A 252 -10.00 11.51 19.79
C ALA A 252 -10.03 10.14 20.49
N GLY A 253 -8.88 9.74 21.05
CA GLY A 253 -8.73 8.47 21.76
C GLY A 253 -8.68 7.21 20.87
N HIS A 254 -8.64 7.35 19.55
CA HIS A 254 -8.52 6.23 18.61
C HIS A 254 -7.06 6.01 18.22
N LEU A 255 -6.29 5.54 19.19
CA LEU A 255 -4.87 5.24 19.05
C LEU A 255 -4.63 3.74 19.17
N THR A 256 -3.73 3.20 18.34
CA THR A 256 -3.22 1.85 18.55
C THR A 256 -2.34 1.82 19.79
N ARG A 257 -2.23 0.64 20.42
CA ARG A 257 -1.52 0.48 21.69
C ARG A 257 -0.47 -0.61 21.66
N THR A 258 -0.44 -1.44 20.62
CA THR A 258 0.53 -2.53 20.48
C THR A 258 1.98 -2.04 20.61
N HIS A 259 2.27 -0.84 20.08
CA HIS A 259 3.60 -0.23 20.14
C HIS A 259 4.04 0.12 21.57
N GLU A 260 3.13 0.31 22.53
CA GLU A 260 3.46 0.60 23.95
C GLU A 260 4.18 -0.56 24.65
N PHE A 261 4.14 -1.76 24.05
CA PHE A 261 4.65 -2.99 24.64
C PHE A 261 6.01 -3.44 24.08
N ILE A 262 6.54 -2.78 23.04
CA ILE A 262 7.78 -3.20 22.38
C ILE A 262 9.02 -3.10 23.28
N SER A 263 9.02 -2.15 24.22
CA SER A 263 10.12 -1.91 25.16
C SER A 263 10.00 -2.70 26.46
N LYS A 264 8.95 -3.53 26.60
CA LYS A 264 8.75 -4.31 27.82
C LYS A 264 9.81 -5.42 27.89
N PRO A 265 10.34 -5.73 29.08
CA PRO A 265 11.42 -6.70 29.23
C PRO A 265 11.03 -8.13 28.84
N TRP A 266 9.73 -8.42 28.77
CA TRP A 266 9.17 -9.70 28.34
C TRP A 266 8.88 -9.77 26.83
N ASN A 267 9.09 -8.69 26.09
CA ASN A 267 8.89 -8.69 24.64
C ASN A 267 9.87 -9.68 23.97
N VAL A 268 9.37 -10.41 22.97
CA VAL A 268 10.10 -11.45 22.28
C VAL A 268 10.32 -11.03 20.84
N GLY A 269 11.58 -11.02 20.39
CA GLY A 269 11.96 -10.53 19.07
C GLY A 269 12.11 -9.00 18.98
N GLY A 270 12.66 -8.55 17.86
CA GLY A 270 12.86 -7.13 17.52
C GLY A 270 11.81 -6.61 16.54
N THR A 271 10.53 -6.71 16.88
CA THR A 271 9.45 -6.31 15.95
C THR A 271 9.29 -4.79 15.90
N VAL A 272 9.45 -4.21 14.71
CA VAL A 272 9.17 -2.78 14.48
C VAL A 272 7.65 -2.59 14.36
N ILE A 273 7.05 -1.94 15.35
CA ILE A 273 5.62 -1.63 15.37
C ILE A 273 5.42 -0.13 15.15
N THR A 274 4.69 0.23 14.10
CA THR A 274 4.37 1.63 13.80
C THR A 274 3.13 2.08 14.59
N PRO A 275 3.20 3.10 15.45
CA PRO A 275 2.02 3.69 16.10
C PRO A 275 1.08 4.33 15.08
N ARG A 276 -0.23 4.23 15.30
CA ARG A 276 -1.26 4.74 14.36
C ARG A 276 -2.41 5.41 15.09
N ALA A 277 -2.98 6.42 14.45
CA ALA A 277 -4.23 7.06 14.84
C ALA A 277 -5.29 6.83 13.74
N GLN A 278 -6.55 6.67 14.15
CA GLN A 278 -7.65 6.70 13.19
C GLN A 278 -7.93 8.14 12.77
N HIS A 279 -7.90 8.38 11.47
CA HIS A 279 -8.10 9.65 10.82
C HIS A 279 -9.33 9.56 9.92
N ARG A 280 -10.26 10.52 10.05
CA ARG A 280 -11.51 10.51 9.30
C ARG A 280 -11.82 11.91 8.79
N PHE A 281 -12.04 12.02 7.48
CA PHE A 281 -12.32 13.30 6.85
C PHE A 281 -13.25 13.17 5.63
N LEU A 282 -13.85 14.31 5.26
CA LEU A 282 -14.81 14.45 4.18
C LEU A 282 -14.21 15.29 3.04
N GLU A 283 -14.45 14.84 1.82
CA GLU A 283 -14.16 15.52 0.57
C GLU A 283 -15.47 15.83 -0.17
N ASP A 284 -15.50 16.94 -0.91
CA ASP A 284 -16.67 17.34 -1.70
C ASP A 284 -16.79 16.62 -3.06
N PHE A 285 -15.94 15.62 -3.30
CA PHE A 285 -15.78 14.97 -4.59
C PHE A 285 -16.01 13.45 -4.53
N VAL A 286 -16.94 12.93 -5.33
CA VAL A 286 -17.14 11.49 -5.57
C VAL A 286 -16.81 11.17 -7.02
N GLY A 287 -15.60 10.68 -7.27
CA GLY A 287 -15.09 10.40 -8.61
C GLY A 287 -15.31 8.98 -9.13
N LYS A 288 -15.04 8.79 -10.42
CA LYS A 288 -14.90 7.49 -11.09
C LYS A 288 -13.42 7.16 -11.32
N HIS A 289 -13.04 5.89 -11.25
CA HIS A 289 -11.69 5.46 -11.60
C HIS A 289 -11.36 5.73 -13.07
N LEU A 290 -10.08 6.02 -13.35
CA LEU A 290 -9.58 6.38 -14.68
C LEU A 290 -9.93 5.35 -15.76
N CYS A 291 -9.97 4.05 -15.42
CA CYS A 291 -10.29 2.96 -16.34
C CYS A 291 -11.65 3.07 -17.05
N HIS A 292 -12.55 3.94 -16.57
CA HIS A 292 -13.86 4.20 -17.19
C HIS A 292 -13.83 5.31 -18.26
N PHE A 293 -12.64 5.76 -18.69
CA PHE A 293 -12.53 6.80 -19.71
C PHE A 293 -13.25 6.38 -21.01
N THR A 294 -13.77 7.32 -21.78
CA THR A 294 -14.57 7.02 -22.99
C THR A 294 -13.81 7.27 -24.29
N SER A 295 -12.66 7.95 -24.23
CA SER A 295 -11.79 8.23 -25.38
C SER A 295 -10.36 8.50 -24.96
N SER A 296 -9.41 8.38 -25.89
CA SER A 296 -8.01 8.74 -25.61
C SER A 296 -7.84 10.21 -25.21
N LYS A 297 -8.65 11.10 -25.77
CA LYS A 297 -8.64 12.52 -25.41
C LYS A 297 -9.04 12.71 -23.95
N GLN A 298 -10.07 12.00 -23.48
CA GLN A 298 -10.49 12.07 -22.08
C GLN A 298 -9.40 11.50 -21.17
N LEU A 299 -8.83 10.34 -21.48
CA LEU A 299 -7.69 9.78 -20.73
C LEU A 299 -6.56 10.81 -20.58
N MET A 300 -6.16 11.43 -21.68
CA MET A 300 -5.08 12.41 -21.69
C MET A 300 -5.43 13.72 -20.97
N GLN A 301 -6.68 14.16 -21.05
CA GLN A 301 -7.15 15.35 -20.34
C GLN A 301 -7.20 15.10 -18.82
N THR A 302 -7.73 13.96 -18.40
CA THR A 302 -7.83 13.59 -16.99
C THR A 302 -6.45 13.50 -16.34
N VAL A 303 -5.49 12.85 -17.00
CA VAL A 303 -4.13 12.74 -16.45
C VAL A 303 -3.42 14.11 -16.47
N TYR A 304 -3.64 14.93 -17.50
CA TYR A 304 -3.11 16.29 -17.56
C TYR A 304 -3.67 17.20 -16.45
N ASP A 305 -4.96 17.09 -16.15
CA ASP A 305 -5.59 17.89 -15.10
C ASP A 305 -4.94 17.62 -13.73
N ALA A 306 -4.59 16.37 -13.44
CA ALA A 306 -3.88 15.97 -12.22
C ALA A 306 -2.40 16.43 -12.17
N PHE A 307 -1.84 16.96 -13.26
CA PHE A 307 -0.40 17.14 -13.41
C PHE A 307 0.13 18.39 -12.69
N ILE A 308 1.09 18.19 -11.78
CA ILE A 308 2.14 19.13 -11.29
C ILE A 308 1.72 20.44 -10.58
N ASP A 309 0.44 20.85 -10.63
CA ASP A 309 -0.03 22.14 -10.06
C ASP A 309 0.23 22.23 -8.54
N ALA A 310 0.11 21.11 -7.82
CA ALA A 310 0.42 21.02 -6.38
C ALA A 310 1.90 21.27 -6.09
N TYR A 311 2.80 20.76 -6.94
CA TYR A 311 4.23 21.00 -6.80
C TYR A 311 4.57 22.46 -7.11
N GLU A 312 4.05 23.03 -8.20
CA GLU A 312 4.37 24.41 -8.59
C GLU A 312 3.92 25.44 -7.54
N LYS A 313 2.74 25.23 -6.94
CA LYS A 313 2.17 26.20 -5.98
C LYS A 313 2.61 25.97 -4.55
N CYS A 314 2.81 24.71 -4.14
CA CYS A 314 3.05 24.36 -2.74
C CYS A 314 4.39 23.67 -2.48
N GLY A 315 5.12 23.26 -3.51
CA GLY A 315 6.32 22.42 -3.35
C GLY A 315 6.00 21.06 -2.75
N ILE A 316 4.80 20.51 -3.02
CA ILE A 316 4.34 19.21 -2.52
C ILE A 316 4.44 18.17 -3.64
N LEU A 317 5.16 17.09 -3.37
CA LEU A 317 5.20 15.86 -4.17
C LEU A 317 4.11 14.91 -3.71
N HIS A 318 3.49 14.18 -4.64
CA HIS A 318 2.45 13.20 -4.34
C HIS A 318 3.03 11.84 -3.93
N ARG A 319 4.04 11.34 -4.66
CA ARG A 319 4.80 10.11 -4.37
C ARG A 319 4.01 8.78 -4.44
N ASP A 320 2.78 8.83 -4.95
CA ASP A 320 1.93 7.66 -5.20
C ASP A 320 0.97 7.92 -6.36
N VAL A 321 1.47 8.56 -7.42
CA VAL A 321 0.69 8.80 -8.64
C VAL A 321 0.37 7.44 -9.28
N SER A 322 -0.91 7.12 -9.42
CA SER A 322 -1.38 5.84 -9.93
C SER A 322 -2.70 5.99 -10.71
N GLY A 323 -3.05 4.98 -11.50
CA GLY A 323 -4.35 4.93 -12.19
C GLY A 323 -5.57 4.90 -11.26
N ASN A 324 -5.38 4.51 -9.98
CA ASN A 324 -6.43 4.52 -8.98
C ASN A 324 -6.58 5.90 -8.31
N ASN A 325 -5.50 6.66 -8.25
CA ASN A 325 -5.42 7.96 -7.58
C ASN A 325 -5.71 9.13 -8.52
N VAL A 326 -5.58 8.94 -9.84
CA VAL A 326 -6.13 9.85 -10.85
C VAL A 326 -7.60 9.50 -11.06
N MET A 327 -8.50 10.33 -10.55
CA MET A 327 -9.94 10.14 -10.64
C MET A 327 -10.57 11.05 -11.70
N MET A 328 -11.71 10.63 -12.22
CA MET A 328 -12.53 11.39 -13.15
C MET A 328 -13.77 11.95 -12.47
N SER A 329 -14.01 13.22 -12.70
CA SER A 329 -15.24 13.91 -12.38
C SER A 329 -16.35 13.60 -13.40
N VAL A 330 -17.59 13.99 -13.06
CA VAL A 330 -18.77 13.76 -13.91
C VAL A 330 -18.68 14.52 -15.23
N ASP A 331 -18.05 15.69 -15.23
CA ASP A 331 -17.76 16.52 -16.41
C ASP A 331 -16.52 16.06 -17.19
N GLY A 332 -15.87 14.97 -16.76
CA GLY A 332 -14.76 14.34 -17.48
C GLY A 332 -13.41 15.04 -17.27
N ARG A 333 -13.30 15.88 -16.24
CA ARG A 333 -12.03 16.47 -15.77
C ARG A 333 -11.32 15.54 -14.79
N GLY A 334 -10.01 15.66 -14.71
CA GLY A 334 -9.20 14.89 -13.75
C GLY A 334 -9.08 15.54 -12.39
N ILE A 335 -9.05 14.71 -11.36
CA ILE A 335 -8.72 15.10 -9.98
C ILE A 335 -7.69 14.10 -9.43
N LEU A 336 -6.65 14.62 -8.78
CA LEU A 336 -5.66 13.80 -8.09
C LEU A 336 -6.05 13.62 -6.62
N ASN A 337 -6.20 12.36 -6.21
CA ASN A 337 -6.61 11.95 -4.87
C ASN A 337 -5.52 11.10 -4.18
N ASP A 338 -5.68 10.82 -2.88
CA ASP A 338 -4.80 10.01 -2.04
C ASP A 338 -3.44 10.66 -1.72
N TRP A 339 -3.50 11.78 -0.99
CA TRP A 339 -2.33 12.58 -0.59
C TRP A 339 -1.62 12.05 0.66
N ASP A 340 -1.96 10.85 1.14
CA ASP A 340 -1.36 10.19 2.32
C ASP A 340 0.17 10.01 2.23
N HIS A 341 0.72 9.90 1.02
CA HIS A 341 2.15 9.70 0.77
C HIS A 341 2.90 11.01 0.46
N ALA A 342 2.17 12.12 0.44
CA ALA A 342 2.66 13.41 0.01
C ALA A 342 3.82 13.91 0.88
N ARG A 343 4.69 14.71 0.27
CA ARG A 343 5.86 15.29 0.93
C ARG A 343 6.19 16.67 0.40
N LYS A 344 6.43 17.61 1.31
CA LYS A 344 7.01 18.91 0.98
C LYS A 344 8.49 18.77 0.65
N ILE A 345 8.96 19.49 -0.37
CA ILE A 345 10.38 19.54 -0.73
C ILE A 345 11.24 20.02 0.45
N SER A 346 10.74 20.99 1.23
CA SER A 346 11.41 21.49 2.44
C SER A 346 11.78 20.38 3.42
N ASP A 347 10.96 19.34 3.49
CA ASP A 347 11.11 18.28 4.49
C ASP A 347 12.01 17.16 4.01
N MET A 348 12.41 17.17 2.73
CA MET A 348 13.23 16.12 2.13
C MET A 348 14.66 16.09 2.68
N ALA A 349 15.17 17.24 3.12
CA ALA A 349 16.47 17.35 3.78
C ALA A 349 16.57 16.50 5.06
N ASN A 350 15.44 16.15 5.67
CA ASN A 350 15.37 15.34 6.89
C ASN A 350 15.52 13.83 6.64
N GLY A 351 15.91 13.41 5.43
CA GLY A 351 16.15 12.00 5.09
C GLY A 351 14.87 11.19 4.83
N PRO A 352 14.95 9.86 4.69
CA PRO A 352 13.78 9.00 4.47
C PRO A 352 12.89 8.91 5.72
N ARG A 353 11.56 9.09 5.57
CA ARG A 353 10.57 9.02 6.67
C ARG A 353 10.11 7.59 7.01
N GLN A 354 10.35 6.62 6.11
CA GLN A 354 9.94 5.22 6.27
C GLN A 354 11.12 4.31 5.88
N PHE A 355 11.27 3.20 6.59
CA PHE A 355 12.26 2.16 6.28
C PHE A 355 11.96 1.44 4.96
N SER A 356 10.68 1.35 4.59
CA SER A 356 10.20 0.72 3.36
C SER A 356 9.78 1.76 2.32
N ARG A 357 9.99 1.43 1.05
CA ARG A 357 9.58 2.26 -0.09
C ARG A 357 8.04 2.31 -0.19
N SER A 358 7.48 3.49 -0.41
CA SER A 358 6.03 3.72 -0.56
C SER A 358 5.66 4.02 -2.02
N GLY A 359 4.50 3.55 -2.47
CA GLY A 359 3.94 3.83 -3.80
C GLY A 359 3.42 2.57 -4.50
N THR A 360 2.59 2.76 -5.53
CA THR A 360 2.01 1.68 -6.32
C THR A 360 3.03 1.12 -7.33
N TRP A 361 3.55 -0.09 -7.08
CA TRP A 361 4.66 -0.73 -7.82
C TRP A 361 4.67 -0.51 -9.34
N HIS A 362 3.52 -0.71 -9.98
CA HIS A 362 3.32 -0.57 -11.42
C HIS A 362 3.75 0.80 -11.95
N PHE A 363 3.46 1.87 -11.19
CA PHE A 363 3.66 3.25 -11.63
C PHE A 363 4.94 3.88 -11.07
N MET A 364 5.65 3.20 -10.17
CA MET A 364 6.91 3.70 -9.63
C MET A 364 7.97 3.83 -10.74
N SER A 365 8.82 4.84 -10.63
CA SER A 365 9.90 5.10 -11.59
C SER A 365 10.89 3.93 -11.73
N VAL A 366 11.73 3.97 -12.77
CA VAL A 366 12.85 3.05 -12.97
C VAL A 366 13.81 2.99 -11.79
N PHE A 367 13.78 4.00 -10.92
CA PHE A 367 14.48 3.99 -9.64
C PHE A 367 13.97 2.95 -8.66
N LEU A 368 13.00 2.11 -9.04
CA LEU A 368 12.81 0.79 -8.47
C LEU A 368 14.12 -0.01 -8.32
N GLU A 369 15.12 0.24 -9.18
CA GLU A 369 16.47 -0.32 -9.13
C GLU A 369 17.34 0.24 -7.98
N LYS A 370 17.01 1.42 -7.43
CA LYS A 370 17.79 2.12 -6.40
C LYS A 370 17.02 2.22 -5.07
N PRO A 371 17.07 1.19 -4.20
CA PRO A 371 16.25 1.09 -2.98
C PRO A 371 16.31 2.29 -2.04
N HIS A 372 17.46 2.98 -2.01
CA HIS A 372 17.71 4.08 -1.08
C HIS A 372 17.43 5.49 -1.65
N LYS A 373 17.05 5.61 -2.93
CA LYS A 373 16.74 6.91 -3.53
C LYS A 373 15.50 7.50 -2.87
N VAL A 374 15.59 8.77 -2.46
CA VAL A 374 14.41 9.55 -2.06
C VAL A 374 13.69 10.03 -3.33
N GLN A 375 12.38 9.75 -3.42
CA GLN A 375 11.57 10.13 -4.58
C GLN A 375 11.49 11.65 -4.75
N ASP A 376 11.81 12.16 -5.93
CA ASP A 376 11.81 13.57 -6.31
C ASP A 376 10.65 13.92 -7.28
N LEU A 377 10.67 15.13 -7.84
CA LEU A 377 9.68 15.58 -8.82
C LEU A 377 9.68 14.71 -10.08
N GLN A 378 10.87 14.32 -10.55
CA GLN A 378 11.01 13.56 -11.78
C GLN A 378 10.42 12.16 -11.62
N ASP A 379 10.45 11.59 -10.41
CA ASP A 379 9.74 10.35 -10.09
C ASP A 379 8.21 10.48 -10.22
N ASP A 380 7.61 11.58 -9.77
CA ASP A 380 6.17 11.83 -9.94
C ASP A 380 5.83 12.01 -11.44
N ILE A 381 6.65 12.74 -12.20
CA ILE A 381 6.46 12.93 -13.65
C ILE A 381 6.56 11.60 -14.41
N GLU A 382 7.52 10.75 -14.06
CA GLU A 382 7.67 9.41 -14.64
C GLU A 382 6.47 8.52 -14.27
N SER A 383 5.92 8.67 -13.07
CA SER A 383 4.70 7.96 -12.66
C SER A 383 3.49 8.37 -13.50
N PHE A 384 3.31 9.66 -13.81
CA PHE A 384 2.29 10.12 -14.76
C PHE A 384 2.47 9.50 -16.16
N PHE A 385 3.72 9.34 -16.62
CA PHE A 385 4.00 8.64 -17.86
C PHE A 385 3.53 7.18 -17.81
N TYR A 386 3.83 6.46 -16.73
CA TYR A 386 3.38 5.08 -16.56
C TYR A 386 1.87 4.95 -16.44
N VAL A 387 1.18 5.91 -15.84
CA VAL A 387 -0.30 5.93 -15.81
C VAL A 387 -0.84 5.95 -17.24
N VAL A 388 -0.37 6.85 -18.10
CA VAL A 388 -0.81 6.90 -19.51
C VAL A 388 -0.43 5.61 -20.23
N LEU A 389 0.83 5.17 -20.14
CA LEU A 389 1.31 3.99 -20.86
C LEU A 389 0.55 2.72 -20.46
N TYR A 390 0.30 2.51 -19.17
CA TYR A 390 -0.46 1.36 -18.67
C TYR A 390 -1.86 1.31 -19.30
N HIS A 391 -2.57 2.44 -19.30
CA HIS A 391 -3.91 2.51 -19.87
C HIS A 391 -3.89 2.37 -21.40
N VAL A 392 -2.85 2.89 -22.07
CA VAL A 392 -2.66 2.68 -23.51
C VAL A 392 -2.48 1.19 -23.85
N ILE A 393 -1.55 0.50 -23.19
CA ILE A 393 -1.27 -0.91 -23.47
C ILE A 393 -2.47 -1.79 -23.10
N ARG A 394 -3.21 -1.46 -22.04
CA ARG A 394 -4.35 -2.26 -21.61
C ARG A 394 -5.60 -2.03 -22.45
N TYR A 395 -5.91 -0.78 -22.78
CA TYR A 395 -7.24 -0.39 -23.23
C TYR A 395 -7.30 0.15 -24.66
N MET A 396 -6.17 0.51 -25.28
CA MET A 396 -6.17 1.12 -26.61
C MET A 396 -5.78 0.10 -27.68
N LYS A 397 -6.30 0.28 -28.91
CA LYS A 397 -5.83 -0.50 -30.06
C LYS A 397 -4.42 -0.06 -30.45
N HIS A 398 -3.51 -1.02 -30.55
CA HIS A 398 -2.13 -0.81 -31.01
C HIS A 398 -1.60 -2.03 -31.78
N ASN A 399 -0.46 -1.92 -32.42
CA ASN A 399 0.13 -3.02 -33.23
C ASN A 399 0.77 -4.16 -32.42
N LYS A 400 0.66 -4.15 -31.09
CA LYS A 400 1.28 -5.13 -30.16
C LYS A 400 0.26 -5.86 -29.29
N LEU A 401 -1.00 -6.00 -29.74
CA LEU A 401 -2.08 -6.63 -28.94
C LEU A 401 -1.75 -8.07 -28.49
N SER A 402 -1.04 -8.84 -29.31
CA SER A 402 -0.60 -10.20 -28.95
C SER A 402 0.45 -10.25 -27.84
N GLU A 403 1.09 -9.12 -27.53
CA GLU A 403 2.18 -9.02 -26.55
C GLU A 403 1.75 -8.34 -25.24
N VAL A 404 0.49 -7.88 -25.12
CA VAL A 404 -0.02 -7.12 -23.96
C VAL A 404 0.32 -7.81 -22.64
N THR A 405 0.07 -9.11 -22.52
CA THR A 405 0.41 -9.88 -21.30
C THR A 405 1.90 -9.84 -20.98
N ASN A 406 2.76 -9.98 -21.98
CA ASN A 406 4.22 -9.97 -21.80
C ASN A 406 4.70 -8.56 -21.41
N ILE A 407 4.17 -7.52 -22.07
CA ILE A 407 4.50 -6.13 -21.74
C ILE A 407 4.08 -5.82 -20.30
N MET A 408 2.86 -6.19 -19.90
CA MET A 408 2.36 -6.02 -18.54
C MET A 408 3.25 -6.73 -17.52
N GLU A 409 3.57 -8.01 -17.78
CA GLU A 409 4.42 -8.80 -16.90
C GLU A 409 5.83 -8.19 -16.74
N LYS A 410 6.46 -7.79 -17.85
CA LYS A 410 7.86 -7.35 -17.87
C LYS A 410 8.08 -5.91 -17.46
N VAL A 411 7.17 -5.02 -17.84
CA VAL A 411 7.32 -3.59 -17.58
C VAL A 411 6.68 -3.21 -16.25
N PHE A 412 5.52 -3.78 -15.91
CA PHE A 412 4.75 -3.32 -14.76
C PHE A 412 4.76 -4.29 -13.57
N ASP A 413 4.83 -5.60 -13.80
CA ASP A 413 4.76 -6.62 -12.72
C ASP A 413 6.12 -7.24 -12.33
N ASP A 414 7.24 -6.92 -12.99
CA ASP A 414 8.53 -7.58 -12.70
C ASP A 414 9.14 -7.07 -11.37
N TYR A 415 9.62 -8.00 -10.54
CA TYR A 415 10.36 -7.73 -9.32
C TYR A 415 11.36 -8.83 -8.96
N THR A 416 12.31 -8.46 -8.11
CA THR A 416 13.29 -9.33 -7.46
C THR A 416 13.19 -9.11 -5.95
N GLU A 417 13.11 -10.20 -5.20
CA GLU A 417 13.16 -10.20 -3.74
C GLU A 417 14.57 -10.62 -3.32
N HIS A 418 15.25 -9.75 -2.57
CA HIS A 418 16.57 -10.00 -2.01
C HIS A 418 16.47 -10.84 -0.73
N ALA A 419 17.60 -11.39 -0.29
CA ALA A 419 17.65 -12.26 0.89
C ALA A 419 17.18 -11.57 2.18
N ASP A 420 17.33 -10.25 2.26
CA ASP A 420 16.88 -9.39 3.37
C ASP A 420 15.38 -9.03 3.29
N GLY A 421 14.65 -9.55 2.30
CA GLY A 421 13.24 -9.26 2.06
C GLY A 421 12.98 -7.96 1.28
N GLN A 422 14.04 -7.22 0.89
CA GLN A 422 13.88 -6.01 0.09
C GLN A 422 13.42 -6.36 -1.33
N LEU A 423 12.45 -5.60 -1.86
CA LEU A 423 11.98 -5.74 -3.23
C LEU A 423 12.61 -4.66 -4.14
N THR A 424 13.25 -5.09 -5.22
CA THR A 424 13.71 -4.20 -6.30
C THR A 424 13.07 -4.60 -7.63
N GLY A 425 12.99 -3.68 -8.58
CA GLY A 425 12.41 -3.93 -9.90
C GLY A 425 12.87 -2.89 -10.89
N GLY A 426 12.11 -2.69 -11.96
CA GLY A 426 12.37 -1.60 -12.91
C GLY A 426 13.27 -1.98 -14.09
N SER A 427 13.81 -3.20 -14.15
CA SER A 427 14.66 -3.63 -15.28
C SER A 427 13.97 -3.53 -16.64
N GLY A 428 12.71 -3.98 -16.73
CA GLY A 428 11.89 -3.85 -17.94
C GLY A 428 11.57 -2.39 -18.29
N LYS A 429 11.34 -1.55 -17.27
CA LYS A 429 11.14 -0.10 -17.42
C LYS A 429 12.40 0.59 -17.98
N SER A 430 13.55 0.30 -17.38
CA SER A 430 14.87 0.79 -17.81
C SER A 430 15.16 0.38 -19.25
N GLY A 431 14.99 -0.92 -19.56
CA GLY A 431 15.16 -1.45 -20.91
C GLY A 431 14.23 -0.82 -21.95
N MET A 432 12.98 -0.56 -21.59
CA MET A 432 12.01 0.14 -22.45
C MET A 432 12.43 1.59 -22.72
N ILE A 433 12.85 2.33 -21.68
CA ILE A 433 13.25 3.74 -21.85
C ILE A 433 14.55 3.85 -22.64
N THR A 434 15.58 3.07 -22.29
CA THR A 434 16.93 3.21 -22.86
C THR A 434 17.07 2.54 -24.22
N ARG A 435 16.50 1.34 -24.38
CA ARG A 435 16.70 0.44 -25.53
C ARG A 435 15.43 0.17 -26.34
N ARG A 436 14.26 0.69 -25.92
CA ARG A 436 12.95 0.41 -26.54
C ARG A 436 12.61 -1.09 -26.51
N LEU A 437 13.00 -1.79 -25.44
CA LEU A 437 12.54 -3.17 -25.21
C LEU A 437 11.03 -3.17 -24.89
N HIS A 438 10.31 -4.22 -25.30
CA HIS A 438 8.86 -4.45 -25.08
C HIS A 438 7.91 -3.48 -25.80
N VAL A 439 8.23 -2.19 -25.78
CA VAL A 439 7.58 -1.15 -26.59
C VAL A 439 8.60 -0.74 -27.65
N GLU A 440 8.72 -1.60 -28.66
CA GLU A 440 9.68 -1.49 -29.77
C GLU A 440 9.53 -0.17 -30.54
N LYS A 441 10.52 0.15 -31.38
CA LYS A 441 10.52 1.42 -32.16
C LYS A 441 9.31 1.56 -33.08
N ASP A 442 8.70 0.45 -33.48
CA ASP A 442 7.52 0.38 -34.33
C ASP A 442 6.21 0.43 -33.54
N PHE A 443 6.23 0.52 -32.20
CA PHE A 443 5.00 0.59 -31.40
C PHE A 443 4.14 1.78 -31.84
N GLU A 444 2.91 1.49 -32.24
CA GLU A 444 1.97 2.46 -32.77
C GLU A 444 0.56 2.21 -32.23
N ILE A 445 -0.02 3.26 -31.64
CA ILE A 445 -1.43 3.31 -31.29
C ILE A 445 -2.23 3.59 -32.57
N SER A 446 -3.15 2.69 -32.88
CA SER A 446 -3.89 2.70 -34.14
C SER A 446 -4.64 4.01 -34.32
N SER A 447 -4.40 4.67 -35.47
CA SER A 447 -5.08 5.91 -35.87
C SER A 447 -4.92 7.09 -34.90
N ASN A 448 -4.03 7.04 -33.90
CA ASN A 448 -3.87 8.08 -32.89
C ASN A 448 -2.49 8.76 -32.92
N ARG A 449 -2.29 9.62 -33.93
CA ARG A 449 -1.02 10.34 -34.13
C ARG A 449 -0.64 11.23 -32.95
N LEU A 450 -1.61 11.81 -32.25
CA LEU A 450 -1.39 12.71 -31.12
C LEU A 450 -0.79 11.96 -29.93
N LEU A 451 -1.38 10.82 -29.57
CA LEU A 451 -0.90 9.99 -28.47
C LEU A 451 0.45 9.34 -28.80
N ASN A 452 0.65 8.89 -30.04
CA ASN A 452 1.97 8.44 -30.52
C ASN A 452 3.03 9.56 -30.39
N SER A 453 2.71 10.78 -30.79
CA SER A 453 3.62 11.92 -30.67
C SER A 453 3.97 12.25 -29.21
N TRP A 454 2.97 12.20 -28.32
CA TRP A 454 3.18 12.38 -26.89
C TRP A 454 4.08 11.29 -26.30
N LEU A 455 3.79 10.02 -26.60
CA LEU A 455 4.53 8.87 -26.09
C LEU A 455 6.01 8.93 -26.48
N GLN A 456 6.30 9.21 -27.76
CA GLN A 456 7.67 9.35 -28.25
C GLN A 456 8.39 10.53 -27.59
N TYR A 457 7.70 11.65 -27.38
CA TYR A 457 8.27 12.81 -26.70
C TYR A 457 8.66 12.49 -25.25
N MET A 458 7.77 11.83 -24.50
CA MET A 458 8.04 11.44 -23.12
C MET A 458 9.14 10.39 -23.03
N LEU A 459 9.08 9.36 -23.86
CA LEU A 459 10.10 8.30 -23.91
C LEU A 459 11.50 8.82 -24.27
N ASN A 460 11.60 9.88 -25.09
CA ASN A 460 12.89 10.52 -25.38
C ASN A 460 13.35 11.41 -24.22
N SER A 461 12.43 12.14 -23.59
CA SER A 461 12.72 12.98 -22.42
C SER A 461 13.20 12.16 -21.22
N LEU A 462 12.56 11.02 -20.96
CA LEU A 462 12.99 10.07 -19.93
C LEU A 462 14.35 9.47 -20.26
N LYS A 463 14.61 9.11 -21.53
CA LYS A 463 15.90 8.58 -21.96
C LYS A 463 17.05 9.58 -21.75
N GLU A 464 16.84 10.83 -22.11
CA GLU A 464 17.80 11.92 -21.86
C GLU A 464 18.09 12.06 -20.36
N TRP A 465 17.06 12.00 -19.52
CA TRP A 465 17.19 12.08 -18.06
C TRP A 465 17.95 10.90 -17.45
N LEU A 466 17.64 9.67 -17.85
CA LEU A 466 18.33 8.49 -17.32
C LEU A 466 19.81 8.49 -17.67
N PHE A 467 20.17 8.83 -18.91
CA PHE A 467 21.58 8.96 -19.29
C PHE A 467 22.30 10.04 -18.50
N HIS A 468 21.64 11.16 -18.22
CA HIS A 468 22.21 12.21 -17.38
C HIS A 468 22.53 11.68 -16.00
N ILE A 469 21.58 11.05 -15.31
CA ILE A 469 21.80 10.53 -13.95
C ILE A 469 22.85 9.43 -13.90
N GLU A 470 22.83 8.49 -14.86
CA GLU A 470 23.86 7.45 -14.97
C GLU A 470 25.27 8.02 -15.16
N SER A 471 25.38 9.21 -15.77
CA SER A 471 26.67 9.88 -15.94
C SER A 471 27.27 10.44 -14.65
N PHE A 472 26.45 10.70 -13.62
CA PHE A 472 26.91 11.13 -12.29
C PHE A 472 27.16 9.97 -11.31
N ASP A 473 26.58 8.79 -11.57
CA ASP A 473 26.78 7.60 -10.74
C ASP A 473 28.02 6.77 -11.12
N LYS A 474 28.78 7.17 -12.15
CA LYS A 474 30.07 6.53 -12.44
C LYS A 474 31.08 6.93 -11.37
N PRO A 475 31.69 5.98 -10.63
CA PRO A 475 32.86 6.28 -9.82
C PRO A 475 33.93 6.85 -10.75
N CYS A 476 34.43 8.05 -10.44
CA CYS A 476 35.65 8.55 -11.07
C CYS A 476 36.80 7.64 -10.62
N TYR A 477 37.03 6.54 -11.34
CA TYR A 477 38.32 5.87 -11.32
C TYR A 477 39.28 6.85 -11.98
N TRP A 478 40.10 7.49 -11.15
CA TRP A 478 41.36 8.07 -11.59
C TRP A 478 42.08 6.98 -12.36
N ALA A 479 42.35 7.24 -13.64
CA ALA A 479 43.28 6.45 -14.40
C ALA A 479 44.63 6.54 -13.67
N GLU A 480 45.00 5.48 -12.96
CA GLU A 480 46.40 5.28 -12.60
C GLU A 480 47.13 5.06 -13.92
N ASP A 481 47.90 6.08 -14.31
CA ASP A 481 48.89 5.98 -15.35
C ASP A 481 49.81 4.81 -15.02
N LYS A 482 49.87 3.84 -15.94
CA LYS A 482 50.86 2.78 -15.91
C LYS A 482 52.19 3.37 -16.35
N ASP A 483 53.01 3.75 -15.39
CA ASP A 483 54.45 3.84 -15.60
C ASP A 483 55.08 2.53 -15.11
N ASP A 484 55.41 1.69 -16.09
CA ASP A 484 56.27 0.52 -15.98
C ASP A 484 57.70 1.00 -16.19
N ASP A 485 58.55 1.00 -15.15
CA ASP A 485 59.97 0.66 -15.27
C ASP A 485 60.66 0.52 -13.89
N GLY A 486 60.99 -0.74 -13.59
CA GLY A 486 62.24 -1.23 -13.02
C GLY A 486 62.97 -0.47 -11.90
N GLY A 487 63.16 -1.16 -10.76
CA GLY A 487 64.34 -0.94 -9.90
C GLY A 487 64.12 -1.16 -8.42
N GLU A 488 64.54 -2.33 -7.94
CA GLU A 488 64.55 -2.73 -6.53
C GLU A 488 65.76 -2.11 -5.78
N ILE A 489 65.62 -1.98 -4.45
CA ILE A 489 66.64 -1.95 -3.36
C ILE A 489 66.77 -0.65 -2.50
N VAL A 490 66.12 -0.72 -1.33
CA VAL A 490 66.60 -0.53 0.07
C VAL A 490 67.22 0.80 0.59
N SER A 491 66.56 1.30 1.66
CA SER A 491 67.04 1.96 2.91
C SER A 491 67.27 3.49 3.03
N ALA A 492 66.43 4.07 3.92
CA ALA A 492 66.75 4.88 5.10
C ALA A 492 67.79 6.03 5.03
N ASN A 493 67.34 7.29 5.16
CA ASN A 493 67.44 8.09 6.40
C ASN A 493 67.23 9.60 6.15
N GLN A 494 66.48 10.20 7.08
CA GLN A 494 66.67 11.50 7.76
C GLN A 494 66.78 12.82 6.97
N ASP A 495 65.79 13.67 7.26
CA ASP A 495 65.87 15.02 7.84
C ASP A 495 66.67 16.15 7.17
N GLU A 496 65.88 17.22 6.91
CA GLU A 496 66.16 18.64 7.14
C GLU A 496 67.37 19.32 6.47
N THR A 497 67.09 20.27 5.55
CA THR A 497 67.27 21.73 5.71
C THR A 497 67.40 22.48 4.37
N GLY A 498 66.69 23.61 4.25
CA GLY A 498 67.29 24.86 3.74
C GLY A 498 67.30 25.20 2.22
N ASN A 499 66.24 25.88 1.77
CA ASN A 499 66.22 27.22 1.14
C ASN A 499 66.95 27.55 -0.22
N MET A 500 66.28 28.41 -1.01
CA MET A 500 66.68 29.18 -2.22
C MET A 500 66.82 28.38 -3.53
N GLY A 501 66.11 28.64 -4.64
CA GLY A 501 65.42 29.82 -5.14
C GLY A 501 66.17 30.41 -6.35
N VAL A 502 65.68 30.23 -7.59
CA VAL A 502 65.94 31.05 -8.81
C VAL A 502 64.93 30.65 -9.92
N GLY A 503 64.09 31.59 -10.38
CA GLY A 503 63.41 31.54 -11.70
C GLY A 503 64.29 32.17 -12.81
N PRO A 504 63.93 32.22 -14.11
CA PRO A 504 62.64 32.74 -14.59
C PRO A 504 62.09 32.15 -15.92
N ASN A 505 60.89 32.63 -16.34
CA ASN A 505 60.26 32.54 -17.69
C ASN A 505 59.79 31.14 -18.15
N SER A 506 58.62 30.92 -18.76
CA SER A 506 57.59 31.79 -19.35
C SER A 506 56.34 30.95 -19.73
N LYS A 507 55.15 31.58 -19.71
CA LYS A 507 53.92 31.32 -20.50
C LYS A 507 53.45 29.85 -20.68
N ALA A 508 52.27 29.51 -20.14
CA ALA A 508 51.02 29.35 -20.92
C ALA A 508 49.92 28.55 -20.16
N ALA A 509 48.68 29.04 -20.32
CA ALA A 509 47.40 28.34 -20.18
C ALA A 509 46.95 27.84 -18.79
N SER A 510 46.26 28.71 -18.05
CA SER A 510 45.30 28.33 -17.02
C SER A 510 44.10 27.60 -17.65
N PHE A 511 44.03 26.28 -17.54
CA PHE A 511 42.76 25.54 -17.67
C PHE A 511 42.08 25.51 -16.30
N HIS A 512 41.30 26.55 -16.00
CA HIS A 512 40.23 26.42 -15.02
C HIS A 512 39.11 25.59 -15.65
N GLN A 513 39.06 24.29 -15.34
CA GLN A 513 37.83 23.52 -15.50
C GLN A 513 36.80 24.13 -14.54
N ARG A 514 35.92 24.98 -15.09
CA ARG A 514 34.70 25.42 -14.40
C ARG A 514 33.95 24.16 -13.99
N ALA A 515 33.96 23.83 -12.70
CA ALA A 515 33.01 22.90 -12.12
C ALA A 515 31.62 23.54 -12.26
N VAL A 516 30.93 23.20 -13.35
CA VAL A 516 29.52 23.54 -13.54
C VAL A 516 28.76 22.78 -12.45
N SER A 517 27.92 23.48 -11.67
CA SER A 517 27.15 22.80 -10.63
C SER A 517 26.27 21.71 -11.27
N PRO A 518 26.06 20.56 -10.63
CA PRO A 518 25.18 19.50 -11.15
C PRO A 518 23.78 20.00 -11.53
N LEU A 519 23.29 21.05 -10.85
CA LEU A 519 22.04 21.72 -11.21
C LEU A 519 22.11 22.37 -12.60
N ALA A 520 23.12 23.20 -12.87
CA ALA A 520 23.29 23.88 -14.16
C ALA A 520 23.51 22.89 -15.32
N ALA A 521 24.04 21.70 -15.04
CA ALA A 521 24.21 20.63 -16.03
C ALA A 521 22.88 19.95 -16.42
N SER A 522 21.79 20.16 -15.69
CA SER A 522 20.50 19.48 -15.91
C SER A 522 19.39 20.40 -16.44
N GLU A 523 19.57 21.72 -16.38
CA GLU A 523 18.55 22.72 -16.74
C GLU A 523 18.02 22.62 -18.18
N HIS A 524 18.86 22.12 -19.10
CA HIS A 524 18.51 21.92 -20.50
C HIS A 524 17.67 20.66 -20.75
N LEU A 525 17.59 19.74 -19.77
CA LEU A 525 16.87 18.47 -19.92
C LEU A 525 15.37 18.68 -19.76
N LYS A 526 14.60 18.08 -20.68
CA LYS A 526 13.13 18.24 -20.72
C LYS A 526 12.44 17.73 -19.45
N LEU A 527 12.95 16.64 -18.85
CA LEU A 527 12.39 16.10 -17.61
C LEU A 527 12.73 16.96 -16.38
N HIS A 528 13.84 17.69 -16.41
CA HIS A 528 14.16 18.67 -15.37
C HIS A 528 13.18 19.83 -15.41
N ASN A 529 12.91 20.35 -16.62
CA ASN A 529 11.96 21.43 -16.85
C ASN A 529 10.55 20.92 -17.14
N HIS A 530 9.82 20.55 -16.09
CA HIS A 530 8.44 20.05 -16.16
C HIS A 530 7.47 20.94 -16.95
N ARG A 531 7.72 22.26 -17.05
CA ARG A 531 6.91 23.18 -17.85
C ARG A 531 6.99 22.92 -19.35
N LEU A 532 8.12 22.40 -19.85
CA LEU A 532 8.22 21.98 -21.26
C LEU A 532 7.32 20.78 -21.55
N ILE A 533 7.23 19.83 -20.62
CA ILE A 533 6.34 18.67 -20.71
C ILE A 533 4.89 19.14 -20.67
N GLU A 534 4.54 19.98 -19.69
CA GLU A 534 3.19 20.54 -19.55
C GLU A 534 2.77 21.31 -20.81
N ALA A 535 3.62 22.18 -21.35
CA ALA A 535 3.33 22.96 -22.55
C ALA A 535 3.11 22.05 -23.78
N LYS A 536 3.93 21.01 -23.96
CA LYS A 536 3.76 20.02 -25.03
C LYS A 536 2.45 19.26 -24.89
N TRP A 537 2.12 18.83 -23.67
CA TRP A 537 0.88 18.11 -23.36
C TRP A 537 -0.36 18.97 -23.65
N ARG A 538 -0.37 20.21 -23.15
CA ARG A 538 -1.43 21.19 -23.40
C ARG A 538 -1.61 21.48 -24.89
N ALA A 539 -0.50 21.67 -25.61
CA ALA A 539 -0.53 21.91 -27.06
C ALA A 539 -1.13 20.74 -27.83
N LEU A 540 -0.95 19.49 -27.38
CA LEU A 540 -1.57 18.31 -27.99
C LEU A 540 -3.07 18.22 -27.68
N LEU A 541 -3.48 18.48 -26.43
CA LEU A 541 -4.89 18.46 -26.03
C LEU A 541 -5.74 19.48 -26.79
N ASN A 542 -5.16 20.65 -27.10
CA ASN A 542 -5.82 21.72 -27.85
C ASN A 542 -5.93 21.46 -29.36
N LYS A 543 -5.35 20.37 -29.89
CA LYS A 543 -5.52 20.01 -31.30
C LYS A 543 -6.91 19.41 -31.55
N GLY A 544 -7.53 19.79 -32.67
CA GLY A 544 -8.88 19.31 -33.05
C GLY A 544 -8.94 17.91 -33.67
N GLU A 545 -7.81 17.24 -33.88
CA GLU A 545 -7.70 16.00 -34.68
C GLU A 545 -7.65 14.71 -33.84
N TRP A 546 -8.33 14.67 -32.68
CA TRP A 546 -8.42 13.44 -31.89
C TRP A 546 -9.29 12.40 -32.63
N PRO A 547 -8.94 11.11 -32.61
CA PRO A 547 -9.73 10.09 -33.28
C PRO A 547 -11.16 10.03 -32.73
N ALA A 548 -12.14 9.86 -33.62
CA ALA A 548 -13.51 9.55 -33.22
C ALA A 548 -13.62 8.05 -32.89
N ASN A 549 -14.41 7.71 -31.87
CA ASN A 549 -14.75 6.33 -31.49
C ASN A 549 -13.53 5.45 -31.10
N ASP A 550 -12.50 6.02 -30.49
CA ASP A 550 -11.33 5.29 -29.96
C ASP A 550 -11.47 4.92 -28.48
N GLY A 551 -12.69 4.57 -28.07
CA GLY A 551 -13.00 4.17 -26.68
C GLY A 551 -12.24 2.91 -26.25
N PRO A 552 -12.11 2.70 -24.92
CA PRO A 552 -11.32 1.61 -24.37
C PRO A 552 -11.89 0.23 -24.69
N VAL A 553 -11.01 -0.74 -24.87
CA VAL A 553 -11.30 -2.18 -24.91
C VAL A 553 -10.29 -2.88 -24.03
N ASP A 554 -10.72 -3.54 -22.94
CA ASP A 554 -9.79 -4.22 -22.03
C ASP A 554 -9.17 -5.45 -22.70
N HIS A 555 -7.90 -5.35 -23.09
CA HIS A 555 -7.16 -6.41 -23.76
C HIS A 555 -6.62 -7.49 -22.79
N LEU A 556 -6.91 -7.39 -21.49
CA LEU A 556 -6.54 -8.38 -20.47
C LEU A 556 -7.72 -9.23 -19.97
N SER A 557 -8.97 -8.93 -20.35
CA SER A 557 -10.16 -9.57 -19.76
C SER A 557 -10.31 -11.07 -20.04
N ASP A 558 -9.73 -11.56 -21.14
CA ASP A 558 -9.79 -12.97 -21.58
C ASP A 558 -8.59 -13.83 -21.15
N VAL A 559 -7.59 -13.23 -20.51
CA VAL A 559 -6.39 -13.95 -20.05
C VAL A 559 -6.61 -14.45 -18.63
N SER A 560 -6.10 -15.63 -18.29
CA SER A 560 -6.19 -16.27 -16.96
C SER A 560 -5.57 -15.47 -15.80
N LEU A 561 -5.05 -14.27 -16.07
CA LEU A 561 -4.63 -13.25 -15.10
C LEU A 561 -5.82 -12.38 -14.65
N LYS A 562 -6.93 -13.00 -14.24
CA LYS A 562 -8.10 -12.27 -13.75
C LYS A 562 -7.78 -11.49 -12.47
N ARG A 563 -7.38 -10.22 -12.61
CA ARG A 563 -7.62 -9.21 -11.57
C ARG A 563 -9.12 -8.96 -11.57
N THR A 564 -9.80 -9.39 -10.52
CA THR A 564 -11.25 -9.16 -10.46
C THR A 564 -11.58 -7.72 -10.07
N HIS A 565 -10.68 -7.01 -9.37
CA HIS A 565 -10.82 -5.61 -8.96
C HIS A 565 -9.48 -4.85 -9.06
N ASP A 566 -9.50 -3.60 -9.53
CA ASP A 566 -8.32 -2.71 -9.62
C ASP A 566 -7.71 -2.35 -8.23
N GLY A 567 -8.39 -2.71 -7.14
CA GLY A 567 -7.88 -2.61 -5.75
C GLY A 567 -6.68 -3.53 -5.45
N GLU A 568 -6.35 -4.48 -6.33
CA GLU A 568 -5.20 -5.38 -6.18
C GLU A 568 -3.92 -4.89 -6.92
N LEU A 569 -3.92 -3.70 -7.53
CA LEU A 569 -2.78 -3.10 -8.26
C LEU A 569 -1.50 -2.86 -7.40
N GLY A 570 -1.51 -3.23 -6.12
CA GLY A 570 -0.40 -3.01 -5.19
C GLY A 570 0.70 -4.08 -5.22
N LEU A 571 0.45 -5.30 -5.70
CA LEU A 571 1.45 -6.39 -5.65
C LEU A 571 1.75 -7.01 -7.03
N PRO A 572 3.03 -7.13 -7.41
CA PRO A 572 3.44 -7.74 -8.67
C PRO A 572 3.30 -9.28 -8.71
N PHE A 573 3.14 -9.85 -9.91
CA PHE A 573 2.80 -11.27 -10.12
C PHE A 573 3.98 -12.27 -10.00
N LYS A 574 5.26 -11.85 -10.07
CA LYS A 574 6.38 -12.78 -10.30
C LYS A 574 7.56 -12.73 -9.31
N ARG A 575 7.71 -13.78 -8.51
CA ARG A 575 8.86 -13.98 -7.59
C ARG A 575 10.05 -14.64 -8.32
N ARG A 576 11.15 -13.91 -8.53
CA ARG A 576 12.46 -14.52 -8.87
C ARG A 576 13.31 -14.59 -7.60
N ARG A 577 13.60 -15.81 -7.12
CA ARG A 577 14.59 -16.03 -6.05
C ARG A 577 15.99 -16.12 -6.68
N THR A 578 16.91 -15.27 -6.25
CA THR A 578 18.34 -15.44 -6.57
C THR A 578 18.91 -16.48 -5.61
N GLY A 579 19.08 -17.71 -6.09
CA GLY A 579 19.82 -18.74 -5.36
C GLY A 579 21.32 -18.48 -5.49
N ILE A 580 21.97 -18.08 -4.40
CA ILE A 580 23.37 -18.38 -4.18
C ILE A 580 23.39 -19.39 -3.03
N ASP A 581 23.77 -20.61 -3.38
CA ASP A 581 24.00 -21.70 -2.46
C ASP A 581 25.38 -21.47 -1.82
N THR A 582 25.43 -20.64 -0.77
CA THR A 582 26.58 -20.60 0.14
C THR A 582 26.09 -20.63 1.58
N GLY A 583 26.41 -21.73 2.26
CA GLY A 583 26.08 -21.94 3.65
C GLY A 583 26.69 -20.85 4.53
N SER A 584 25.86 -19.96 5.06
CA SER A 584 26.17 -19.08 6.18
C SER A 584 24.87 -18.49 6.71
N ALA A 585 24.45 -18.96 7.87
CA ALA A 585 23.30 -18.46 8.60
C ALA A 585 23.58 -17.05 9.15
N LEU A 586 23.01 -16.01 8.53
CA LEU A 586 22.93 -14.68 9.13
C LEU A 586 21.58 -14.01 8.81
N VAL A 587 20.78 -13.91 9.87
CA VAL A 587 19.85 -12.82 10.26
C VAL A 587 18.92 -12.25 9.18
N ASN A 588 17.73 -12.85 9.08
CA ASN A 588 16.54 -12.21 8.52
C ASN A 588 15.90 -11.29 9.58
N THR A 589 16.04 -9.98 9.42
CA THR A 589 15.22 -8.97 10.11
C THR A 589 14.32 -8.28 9.09
N MET A 590 13.13 -8.84 8.87
CA MET A 590 11.85 -8.16 8.64
C MET A 590 10.76 -9.24 8.45
N PRO A 591 9.73 -9.30 9.31
CA PRO A 591 8.47 -9.94 8.95
C PRO A 591 7.35 -8.90 8.83
N ASP A 592 6.79 -8.81 7.63
CA ASP A 592 5.39 -8.49 7.43
C ASP A 592 4.57 -9.55 8.19
N ILE A 593 3.91 -9.14 9.28
CA ILE A 593 3.30 -10.07 10.25
C ILE A 593 2.10 -10.84 9.65
N PHE A 594 1.59 -10.48 8.47
CA PHE A 594 0.49 -11.20 7.82
C PHE A 594 0.61 -11.18 6.29
N GLY A 595 1.29 -12.18 5.73
CA GLY A 595 1.27 -12.44 4.29
C GLY A 595 -0.14 -12.76 3.80
N ARG A 596 -0.62 -12.03 2.78
CA ARG A 596 -1.88 -12.28 2.06
C ARG A 596 -1.88 -13.71 1.52
N ALA A 597 -2.72 -14.58 2.09
CA ALA A 597 -3.01 -15.88 1.52
C ALA A 597 -4.12 -15.72 0.46
N THR A 598 -3.76 -15.73 -0.82
CA THR A 598 -4.70 -15.90 -1.92
C THR A 598 -5.07 -17.38 -2.04
N LEU A 599 -6.28 -17.76 -1.62
CA LEU A 599 -6.83 -19.09 -1.87
C LEU A 599 -7.34 -19.16 -3.32
N SER A 600 -6.66 -19.94 -4.16
CA SER A 600 -7.19 -20.38 -5.44
C SER A 600 -8.34 -21.36 -5.19
N GLN A 601 -9.56 -20.98 -5.57
CA GLN A 601 -10.68 -21.91 -5.62
C GLN A 601 -10.46 -22.87 -6.80
N GLN A 602 -9.91 -24.06 -6.52
CA GLN A 602 -10.02 -25.17 -7.46
C GLN A 602 -11.49 -25.61 -7.52
N ARG A 603 -12.15 -25.26 -8.62
CA ARG A 603 -13.39 -25.91 -9.06
C ARG A 603 -13.09 -27.37 -9.36
N VAL A 604 -13.57 -28.28 -8.51
CA VAL A 604 -13.68 -29.70 -8.84
C VAL A 604 -14.96 -29.88 -9.64
N SER A 605 -14.81 -30.14 -10.94
CA SER A 605 -15.91 -30.60 -11.81
C SER A 605 -16.30 -32.04 -11.43
N PRO A 606 -17.59 -32.40 -11.41
CA PRO A 606 -18.00 -33.75 -11.05
C PRO A 606 -17.81 -34.70 -12.25
N ARG A 607 -17.01 -35.75 -12.07
CA ARG A 607 -16.98 -36.91 -12.97
C ARG A 607 -17.98 -37.95 -12.48
N ASN A 608 -18.80 -38.42 -13.42
CA ASN A 608 -19.69 -39.56 -13.31
C ASN A 608 -19.00 -40.81 -12.74
N SER A 609 -19.64 -41.46 -11.77
CA SER A 609 -19.63 -42.92 -11.66
C SER A 609 -20.80 -43.45 -10.80
N ALA A 610 -21.59 -44.30 -11.46
CA ALA A 610 -22.38 -45.44 -10.99
C ALA A 610 -22.88 -45.55 -9.52
N ARG A 611 -24.19 -45.70 -9.38
CA ARG A 611 -24.88 -46.44 -8.29
C ARG A 611 -24.32 -47.87 -8.15
N PRO A 612 -24.28 -48.46 -6.93
CA PRO A 612 -25.44 -49.26 -6.49
C PRO A 612 -25.79 -49.26 -4.98
N SER A 613 -27.10 -49.44 -4.75
CA SER A 613 -27.84 -50.19 -3.71
C SER A 613 -27.53 -50.08 -2.19
N HIS A 614 -28.56 -49.61 -1.48
CA HIS A 614 -29.13 -50.10 -0.20
C HIS A 614 -28.23 -50.78 0.85
N LYS A 615 -28.17 -50.16 2.05
CA LYS A 615 -28.59 -50.76 3.33
C LYS A 615 -28.78 -49.67 4.40
N ALA A 616 -29.88 -49.80 5.14
CA ALA A 616 -30.25 -48.95 6.27
C ALA A 616 -29.48 -49.34 7.53
N ALA A 617 -29.13 -48.37 8.38
CA ALA A 617 -29.23 -48.48 9.85
C ALA A 617 -28.82 -47.18 10.57
N GLN A 618 -29.70 -46.80 11.50
CA GLN A 618 -29.43 -46.19 12.82
C GLN A 618 -29.12 -44.70 12.96
N ARG A 619 -30.14 -44.04 13.52
CA ARG A 619 -30.14 -42.78 14.26
C ARG A 619 -28.93 -42.66 15.20
N SER A 620 -28.25 -41.52 15.13
CA SER A 620 -27.53 -40.94 16.27
C SER A 620 -28.05 -39.52 16.51
N THR A 621 -28.35 -39.24 17.77
CA THR A 621 -28.91 -38.00 18.31
C THR A 621 -27.90 -36.83 18.20
N PRO A 622 -28.33 -35.58 17.95
CA PRO A 622 -27.43 -34.43 18.03
C PRO A 622 -27.12 -34.06 19.48
N PHE A 623 -25.84 -33.81 19.77
CA PHE A 623 -25.38 -33.19 21.02
C PHE A 623 -25.96 -31.77 21.19
N PRO A 624 -26.33 -31.33 22.41
CA PRO A 624 -26.85 -30.00 22.62
C PRO A 624 -25.72 -28.96 22.56
N SER A 625 -25.91 -27.92 21.75
CA SER A 625 -25.09 -26.71 21.77
C SER A 625 -25.36 -25.94 23.07
N ARG A 626 -24.37 -25.87 23.96
CA ARG A 626 -24.44 -25.02 25.16
C ARG A 626 -24.22 -23.56 24.74
N LYS A 627 -25.27 -22.75 24.83
CA LYS A 627 -25.19 -21.30 24.85
C LYS A 627 -24.50 -20.85 26.14
N PHE A 628 -23.54 -19.95 26.04
CA PHE A 628 -23.10 -19.12 27.16
C PHE A 628 -23.57 -17.69 26.86
N THR A 629 -24.47 -17.19 27.67
CA THR A 629 -24.90 -15.78 27.67
C THR A 629 -23.97 -15.05 28.63
N LEU A 630 -23.35 -13.96 28.16
CA LEU A 630 -22.56 -13.04 28.99
C LEU A 630 -23.48 -12.27 29.95
#